data_AF-A0A8H4KYK9-F1
#
_entry.id   AF-A0A8H4KYK9-F1
#
_cell.length_a   1.000
_cell.length_b   1.000
_cell.length_c   1.000
_cell.angle_alpha   90.00
_cell.angle_beta   90.00
_cell.angle_gamma   90.00
#
_symmetry.space_group_name_H-M   'P 1'
#
loop_
_entity.id
_entity.type
_entity.pdbx_description
1 polymer ?
#
loop_
_entity_poly.entity_id
_entity_poly.type
_entity_poly.pdbx_seq_one_letter_code
_entity_poly.pdbx_strand_id
1 'polypeptide(L)'
;MSLLASTTTTCPVETVPDPTFADLPWYRCWLYHQIRNQPQRLLLALPNMAHDEESDWGTHFLPLWNKVRELVLGLKLKTIDGITDTLVEHGAISVEENYEAYQSAKELVFSTLGWQTMLYKPNILSYTTGEFNILDEMDGYHGEARVCLNQSSVSGKHDLPSFLLGFGMMLPPRHYCPFDDTDDRQLFEATKRIISKELNAHVLTKVCGVRLQWVDSLSCHLELDRHSGTLFLYRYPSFCVSSLQRQGMKERTRSAIHRCGFEEPGSVPWASEKDVTELLQEILLSYRLLFGQSRQSRSLFRRLQPFARIPQEGHDQFLSLICSRKQFDCPVTLIERDEYDVGGDFPHLRSRIVRLNSYASSKKPRSIRQLWQDKRDSTAWLALWSVLIFGSVSILLGLIQTVFQIMQYSLSLQQGGP
;
A
#
# COMPACT_ATOMS: atom_id res chain seq x y z
N MET A 1 40.92 -50.35 -28.30
CA MET A 1 39.66 -49.56 -28.37
C MET A 1 38.92 -49.77 -27.05
N SER A 2 39.10 -48.83 -26.11
CA SER A 2 38.36 -48.78 -24.84
C SER A 2 37.69 -47.41 -24.83
N LEU A 3 36.36 -47.39 -24.92
CA LEU A 3 35.56 -46.16 -24.86
C LEU A 3 34.93 -46.08 -23.48
N LEU A 4 35.40 -45.11 -22.71
CA LEU A 4 34.90 -44.69 -21.42
C LEU A 4 33.45 -44.23 -21.55
N ALA A 5 32.55 -44.90 -20.82
CA ALA A 5 31.22 -44.39 -20.55
C ALA A 5 31.34 -43.29 -19.48
N SER A 6 31.06 -42.04 -19.87
CA SER A 6 30.97 -40.92 -18.96
C SER A 6 29.57 -40.90 -18.36
N THR A 7 29.43 -41.37 -17.12
CA THR A 7 28.25 -41.15 -16.29
C THR A 7 28.23 -39.70 -15.85
N THR A 8 27.39 -38.89 -16.49
CA THR A 8 27.03 -37.55 -16.03
C THR A 8 26.16 -37.69 -14.78
N THR A 9 26.78 -37.59 -13.62
CA THR A 9 26.10 -37.44 -12.34
C THR A 9 25.51 -36.03 -12.30
N THR A 10 24.19 -35.92 -12.43
CA THR A 10 23.43 -34.70 -12.13
C THR A 10 23.51 -34.47 -10.62
N CYS A 11 24.39 -33.55 -10.20
CA CYS A 11 24.32 -33.01 -8.84
C CYS A 11 23.00 -32.26 -8.67
N PRO A 12 22.22 -32.51 -7.61
CA PRO A 12 21.11 -31.63 -7.26
C PRO A 12 21.72 -30.27 -6.90
N VAL A 13 21.37 -29.25 -7.67
CA VAL A 13 21.71 -27.86 -7.35
C VAL A 13 21.04 -27.56 -6.01
N GLU A 14 21.81 -27.42 -4.94
CA GLU A 14 21.32 -26.94 -3.65
C GLU A 14 20.68 -25.57 -3.88
N THR A 15 19.35 -25.54 -3.91
CA THR A 15 18.59 -24.30 -4.03
C THR A 15 18.78 -23.51 -2.75
N VAL A 16 19.66 -22.51 -2.79
CA VAL A 16 19.81 -21.56 -1.69
C VAL A 16 18.44 -20.93 -1.42
N PRO A 17 17.92 -21.00 -0.18
CA PRO A 17 16.61 -20.44 0.14
C PRO A 17 16.58 -18.95 -0.20
N ASP A 18 15.45 -18.45 -0.69
CA ASP A 18 15.28 -17.01 -0.91
C ASP A 18 15.52 -16.28 0.42
N PRO A 19 16.52 -15.38 0.51
CA PRO A 19 16.81 -14.67 1.75
C PRO A 19 15.58 -13.87 2.24
N THR A 20 14.62 -13.57 1.36
CA THR A 20 13.41 -12.81 1.70
C THR A 20 12.55 -13.54 2.71
N PHE A 21 12.52 -14.88 2.67
CA PHE A 21 11.76 -15.66 3.65
C PHE A 21 12.45 -15.73 5.01
N ALA A 22 13.78 -15.54 5.07
CA ALA A 22 14.50 -15.41 6.33
C ALA A 22 14.29 -14.00 6.93
N ASP A 23 14.34 -12.96 6.09
CA ASP A 23 14.15 -11.57 6.49
C ASP A 23 12.71 -11.27 6.91
N LEU A 24 11.72 -11.92 6.26
CA LEU A 24 10.29 -11.66 6.41
C LEU A 24 9.52 -12.97 6.72
N PRO A 25 9.48 -13.41 7.99
CA PRO A 25 8.78 -14.67 8.35
C PRO A 25 7.30 -14.68 7.96
N TRP A 26 6.62 -13.52 8.07
CA TRP A 26 5.21 -13.39 7.69
C TRP A 26 4.97 -13.61 6.20
N TYR A 27 5.96 -13.31 5.37
CA TYR A 27 5.80 -13.33 3.91
C TYR A 27 5.70 -14.75 3.39
N ARG A 28 6.43 -15.70 3.99
CA ARG A 28 6.30 -17.12 3.68
C ARG A 28 4.89 -17.63 3.97
N CYS A 29 4.35 -17.31 5.16
CA CYS A 29 2.99 -17.71 5.55
C CYS A 29 1.93 -17.05 4.64
N TRP A 30 2.07 -15.75 4.39
CA TRP A 30 1.18 -15.01 3.49
C TRP A 30 1.18 -15.60 2.07
N LEU A 31 2.36 -15.93 1.54
CA LEU A 31 2.54 -16.50 0.21
C LEU A 31 1.91 -17.89 0.11
N TYR A 32 2.17 -18.76 1.08
CA TYR A 32 1.52 -20.07 1.18
C TYR A 32 -0.01 -19.95 1.14
N HIS A 33 -0.57 -19.01 1.90
CA HIS A 33 -2.00 -18.73 1.88
C HIS A 33 -2.48 -18.20 0.52
N GLN A 34 -1.69 -17.40 -0.22
CA GLN A 34 -2.09 -16.97 -1.55
C GLN A 34 -2.25 -18.15 -2.52
N ILE A 35 -1.30 -19.09 -2.50
CA ILE A 35 -1.29 -20.25 -3.41
C ILE A 35 -2.41 -21.22 -3.06
N ARG A 36 -2.62 -21.49 -1.78
CA ARG A 36 -3.72 -22.35 -1.33
C ARG A 36 -5.10 -21.81 -1.73
N ASN A 37 -5.23 -20.50 -1.91
CA ASN A 37 -6.49 -19.92 -2.39
C ASN A 37 -6.61 -19.86 -3.92
N GLN A 38 -5.59 -20.30 -4.67
CA GLN A 38 -5.66 -20.39 -6.13
C GLN A 38 -6.32 -21.70 -6.58
N PRO A 39 -7.00 -21.69 -7.75
CA PRO A 39 -7.58 -22.89 -8.31
C PRO A 39 -6.50 -23.90 -8.72
N GLN A 40 -6.82 -25.19 -8.63
CA GLN A 40 -5.90 -26.29 -9.00
C GLN A 40 -5.36 -26.18 -10.43
N ARG A 41 -6.12 -25.55 -11.34
CA ARG A 41 -5.67 -25.33 -12.73
C ARG A 41 -4.36 -24.54 -12.83
N LEU A 42 -4.06 -23.68 -11.85
CA LEU A 42 -2.80 -22.93 -11.81
C LEU A 42 -1.58 -23.87 -11.69
N LEU A 43 -1.78 -25.02 -11.07
CA LEU A 43 -0.74 -26.01 -10.79
C LEU A 43 -0.67 -27.12 -11.85
N LEU A 44 -1.43 -27.03 -12.95
CA LEU A 44 -1.35 -28.03 -14.04
C LEU A 44 0.06 -28.13 -14.62
N ALA A 45 0.79 -27.01 -14.66
CA ALA A 45 2.18 -26.94 -15.09
C ALA A 45 3.16 -27.62 -14.09
N LEU A 46 2.69 -27.92 -12.86
CA LEU A 46 3.42 -28.58 -11.78
C LEU A 46 2.69 -29.88 -11.38
N PRO A 47 2.67 -30.92 -12.26
CA PRO A 47 1.81 -32.10 -12.08
C PRO A 47 2.12 -32.93 -10.82
N ASN A 48 3.30 -32.75 -10.21
CA ASN A 48 3.72 -33.46 -9.00
C ASN A 48 3.37 -32.71 -7.70
N MET A 49 2.72 -31.55 -7.77
CA MET A 49 2.35 -30.76 -6.59
C MET A 49 0.88 -31.02 -6.23
N ALA A 50 0.62 -31.65 -5.09
CA ALA A 50 -0.72 -31.69 -4.49
C ALA A 50 -1.02 -30.39 -3.73
N HIS A 51 -2.27 -29.93 -3.77
CA HIS A 51 -2.70 -28.64 -3.21
C HIS A 51 -2.65 -28.59 -1.67
N ASP A 52 -2.67 -29.75 -1.00
CA ASP A 52 -2.85 -29.87 0.45
C ASP A 52 -1.57 -30.27 1.22
N GLU A 53 -0.48 -30.63 0.55
CA GLU A 53 0.74 -31.11 1.21
C GLU A 53 1.79 -29.99 1.39
N GLU A 54 2.12 -29.64 2.64
CA GLU A 54 3.14 -28.63 2.95
C GLU A 54 4.55 -29.05 2.49
N SER A 55 4.80 -30.36 2.33
CA SER A 55 6.02 -30.92 1.75
C SER A 55 6.23 -30.51 0.29
N ASP A 56 5.16 -30.46 -0.50
CA ASP A 56 5.21 -30.18 -1.94
C ASP A 56 5.56 -28.72 -2.26
N TRP A 57 5.25 -27.82 -1.31
CA TRP A 57 5.68 -26.43 -1.35
C TRP A 57 7.20 -26.30 -1.47
N GLY A 58 7.91 -27.04 -0.62
CA GLY A 58 9.36 -26.97 -0.51
C GLY A 58 10.06 -27.61 -1.70
N THR A 59 9.51 -28.70 -2.22
CA THR A 59 10.11 -29.51 -3.27
C THR A 59 9.79 -29.02 -4.69
N HIS A 60 8.60 -28.46 -4.91
CA HIS A 60 8.14 -28.11 -6.26
C HIS A 60 7.98 -26.60 -6.48
N PHE A 61 7.34 -25.88 -5.55
CA PHE A 61 7.07 -24.45 -5.75
C PHE A 61 8.28 -23.55 -5.47
N LEU A 62 9.02 -23.77 -4.38
CA LEU A 62 10.17 -22.92 -4.03
C LEU A 62 11.28 -22.90 -5.11
N PRO A 63 11.63 -24.03 -5.76
CA PRO A 63 12.57 -24.00 -6.89
C PRO A 63 12.07 -23.15 -8.05
N LEU A 64 10.78 -23.26 -8.40
CA LEU A 64 10.16 -22.43 -9.43
C LEU A 64 10.19 -20.94 -9.06
N TRP A 65 9.79 -20.61 -7.83
CA TRP A 65 9.85 -19.25 -7.29
C TRP A 65 11.25 -18.65 -7.45
N ASN A 66 12.28 -19.40 -7.02
CA ASN A 66 13.67 -18.97 -7.12
C ASN A 66 14.11 -18.82 -8.58
N LYS A 67 13.67 -19.71 -9.47
CA LYS A 67 14.04 -19.63 -10.89
C LYS A 67 13.37 -18.45 -11.59
N VAL A 68 12.09 -18.18 -11.31
CA VAL A 68 11.41 -16.96 -11.79
C VAL A 68 12.15 -15.72 -11.28
N ARG A 69 12.51 -15.69 -10.01
CA ARG A 69 13.28 -14.58 -9.43
C ARG A 69 14.61 -14.39 -10.14
N GLU A 70 15.40 -15.45 -10.32
CA GLU A 70 16.68 -15.42 -11.03
C GLU A 70 16.51 -14.84 -12.45
N LEU A 71 15.49 -15.27 -13.18
CA LEU A 71 15.20 -14.79 -14.53
C LEU A 71 14.78 -13.31 -14.55
N VAL A 72 13.96 -12.87 -13.59
CA VAL A 72 13.56 -11.46 -13.43
C VAL A 72 14.75 -10.59 -13.06
N LEU A 73 15.69 -11.10 -12.26
CA LEU A 73 16.89 -10.36 -11.83
C LEU A 73 17.97 -10.24 -12.92
N GLY A 74 17.86 -11.02 -13.99
CA GLY A 74 18.76 -10.99 -15.15
C GLY A 74 18.81 -9.64 -15.87
N LEU A 75 19.86 -9.43 -16.66
CA LEU A 75 20.16 -8.13 -17.32
C LEU A 75 19.40 -7.86 -18.62
N LYS A 76 18.63 -8.82 -19.14
CA LYS A 76 17.84 -8.63 -20.39
C LYS A 76 16.41 -8.32 -20.02
N LEU A 77 15.79 -7.37 -20.73
CA LEU A 77 14.34 -7.14 -20.67
C LEU A 77 13.62 -8.48 -20.82
N LYS A 78 12.82 -8.83 -19.81
CA LYS A 78 12.07 -10.07 -19.79
C LYS A 78 10.60 -9.78 -20.05
N THR A 79 9.96 -10.75 -20.68
CA THR A 79 8.53 -10.79 -20.93
C THR A 79 7.96 -11.97 -20.14
N ILE A 80 6.67 -11.97 -19.84
CA ILE A 80 6.04 -13.12 -19.17
C ILE A 80 6.20 -14.38 -20.02
N ASP A 81 5.99 -14.24 -21.33
CA ASP A 81 6.12 -15.34 -22.30
C ASP A 81 7.57 -15.87 -22.32
N GLY A 82 8.57 -14.99 -22.40
CA GLY A 82 9.98 -15.40 -22.45
C GLY A 82 10.49 -16.03 -21.14
N ILE A 83 9.98 -15.60 -19.98
CA ILE A 83 10.25 -16.29 -18.71
C ILE A 83 9.63 -17.69 -18.73
N THR A 84 8.38 -17.80 -19.20
CA THR A 84 7.67 -19.08 -19.32
C THR A 84 8.42 -20.04 -20.24
N ASP A 85 8.81 -19.60 -21.42
CA ASP A 85 9.56 -20.41 -22.39
C ASP A 85 10.87 -20.93 -21.78
N THR A 86 11.61 -20.04 -21.09
CA THR A 86 12.86 -20.43 -20.42
C THR A 86 12.61 -21.50 -19.35
N LEU A 87 11.53 -21.42 -18.59
CA LEU A 87 11.20 -22.40 -17.55
C LEU A 87 10.83 -23.77 -18.14
N VAL A 88 10.11 -23.77 -19.27
CA VAL A 88 9.78 -25.00 -20.01
C VAL A 88 11.04 -25.63 -20.59
N GLU A 89 11.90 -24.84 -21.24
CA GLU A 89 13.17 -25.32 -21.81
C GLU A 89 14.10 -25.95 -20.76
N HIS A 90 14.12 -25.40 -19.54
CA HIS A 90 14.94 -25.91 -18.44
C HIS A 90 14.27 -27.07 -17.67
N GLY A 91 13.09 -27.52 -18.08
CA GLY A 91 12.35 -28.60 -17.42
C GLY A 91 11.85 -28.25 -16.01
N ALA A 92 11.79 -26.97 -15.65
CA ALA A 92 11.25 -26.52 -14.37
C ALA A 92 9.72 -26.62 -14.32
N ILE A 93 9.08 -26.66 -15.48
CA ILE A 93 7.65 -26.79 -15.69
C ILE A 93 7.42 -27.85 -16.78
N SER A 94 6.43 -28.73 -16.60
CA SER A 94 6.04 -29.73 -17.61
C SER A 94 4.86 -29.22 -18.43
N VAL A 95 5.02 -29.18 -19.74
CA VAL A 95 4.00 -28.79 -20.70
C VAL A 95 3.95 -29.87 -21.78
N GLU A 96 3.29 -30.99 -21.49
CA GLU A 96 3.15 -32.13 -22.42
C GLU A 96 2.23 -31.78 -23.61
N GLU A 97 2.70 -30.97 -24.58
CA GLU A 97 1.92 -30.48 -25.74
C GLU A 97 0.51 -29.94 -25.39
N ASN A 98 0.29 -29.63 -24.12
CA ASN A 98 -1.00 -29.26 -23.57
C ASN A 98 -1.07 -27.74 -23.52
N TYR A 99 -1.86 -27.17 -24.42
CA TYR A 99 -2.10 -25.73 -24.48
C TYR A 99 -2.54 -25.16 -23.12
N GLU A 100 -3.36 -25.88 -22.36
CA GLU A 100 -3.82 -25.46 -21.04
C GLU A 100 -2.69 -25.47 -20.01
N ALA A 101 -1.78 -26.44 -20.06
CA ALA A 101 -0.59 -26.48 -19.19
C ALA A 101 0.34 -25.30 -19.48
N TYR A 102 0.48 -24.90 -20.75
CA TYR A 102 1.26 -23.71 -21.11
C TYR A 102 0.60 -22.41 -20.61
N GLN A 103 -0.73 -22.28 -20.74
CA GLN A 103 -1.45 -21.13 -20.17
C GLN A 103 -1.33 -21.09 -18.63
N SER A 104 -1.46 -22.24 -17.98
CA SER A 104 -1.22 -22.40 -16.53
C SER A 104 0.20 -21.95 -16.16
N ALA A 105 1.22 -22.29 -16.95
CA ALA A 105 2.59 -21.84 -16.74
C ALA A 105 2.71 -20.30 -16.82
N LYS A 106 2.08 -19.66 -17.82
CA LYS A 106 2.04 -18.20 -17.95
C LYS A 106 1.35 -17.53 -16.75
N GLU A 107 0.20 -18.05 -16.35
CA GLU A 107 -0.55 -17.57 -15.18
C GLU A 107 0.25 -17.73 -13.88
N LEU A 108 1.05 -18.79 -13.76
CA LEU A 108 1.91 -19.06 -12.61
C LEU A 108 3.12 -18.12 -12.56
N VAL A 109 3.73 -17.81 -13.70
CA VAL A 109 4.80 -16.80 -13.80
C VAL A 109 4.25 -15.42 -13.42
N PHE A 110 3.10 -15.04 -13.99
CA PHE A 110 2.40 -13.80 -13.64
C PHE A 110 2.08 -13.72 -12.14
N SER A 111 1.54 -14.78 -11.57
CA SER A 111 1.21 -14.85 -10.14
C SER A 111 2.45 -14.70 -9.26
N THR A 112 3.53 -15.41 -9.62
CA THR A 112 4.81 -15.36 -8.93
C THR A 112 5.41 -13.95 -8.98
N LEU A 113 5.34 -13.26 -10.12
CA LEU A 113 5.78 -11.87 -10.25
C LEU A 113 4.98 -10.92 -9.35
N GLY A 114 3.64 -11.03 -9.36
CA GLY A 114 2.77 -10.24 -8.48
C GLY A 114 3.11 -10.44 -7.01
N TRP A 115 3.31 -11.68 -6.59
CA TRP A 115 3.70 -12.00 -5.22
C TRP A 115 5.09 -11.48 -4.88
N GLN A 116 6.11 -11.72 -5.71
CA GLN A 116 7.50 -11.28 -5.51
C GLN A 116 7.66 -9.76 -5.40
N THR A 117 6.79 -9.02 -6.07
CA THR A 117 6.84 -7.55 -6.12
C THR A 117 5.84 -6.89 -5.16
N MET A 118 4.84 -7.64 -4.72
CA MET A 118 3.65 -7.15 -4.00
C MET A 118 2.92 -6.01 -4.71
N LEU A 119 3.15 -5.79 -6.02
CA LEU A 119 2.50 -4.72 -6.77
C LEU A 119 1.01 -5.03 -7.00
N TYR A 120 0.66 -6.30 -7.11
CA TYR A 120 -0.70 -6.75 -7.29
C TYR A 120 -0.89 -8.15 -6.72
N LYS A 121 -2.14 -8.52 -6.50
CA LYS A 121 -2.55 -9.90 -6.24
C LYS A 121 -3.17 -10.47 -7.51
N PRO A 122 -2.75 -11.65 -7.98
CA PRO A 122 -3.39 -12.30 -9.12
C PRO A 122 -4.82 -12.73 -8.75
N ASN A 123 -5.73 -12.65 -9.71
CA ASN A 123 -7.10 -13.16 -9.60
C ASN A 123 -7.35 -14.24 -10.65
N ILE A 124 -7.10 -15.49 -10.26
CA ILE A 124 -7.21 -16.63 -11.18
C ILE A 124 -8.58 -17.31 -11.05
N LEU A 125 -9.51 -16.74 -10.27
CA LEU A 125 -10.88 -17.24 -10.17
C LEU A 125 -11.75 -16.78 -11.35
N SER A 126 -11.25 -15.87 -12.21
CA SER A 126 -11.96 -15.47 -13.43
C SER A 126 -12.06 -16.64 -14.40
N TYR A 127 -13.24 -16.88 -14.96
CA TYR A 127 -13.50 -18.01 -15.86
C TYR A 127 -12.82 -17.90 -17.24
N THR A 128 -12.17 -16.76 -17.54
CA THR A 128 -11.46 -16.51 -18.80
C THR A 128 -10.02 -17.03 -18.74
N THR A 129 -9.80 -18.22 -19.31
CA THR A 129 -8.47 -18.84 -19.42
C THR A 129 -7.53 -17.99 -20.29
N GLY A 130 -6.29 -17.79 -19.83
CA GLY A 130 -5.23 -17.11 -20.58
C GLY A 130 -5.19 -15.59 -20.45
N GLU A 131 -6.16 -14.97 -19.76
CA GLU A 131 -6.08 -13.54 -19.44
C GLU A 131 -5.31 -13.29 -18.13
N PHE A 132 -4.59 -12.18 -18.07
CA PHE A 132 -3.91 -11.75 -16.86
C PHE A 132 -4.84 -10.88 -16.04
N ASN A 133 -5.25 -11.36 -14.87
CA ASN A 133 -6.24 -10.72 -14.03
C ASN A 133 -5.65 -10.37 -12.67
N ILE A 134 -5.89 -9.15 -12.20
CA ILE A 134 -5.54 -8.71 -10.85
C ILE A 134 -6.79 -8.65 -9.97
N LEU A 135 -6.62 -9.00 -8.70
CA LEU A 135 -7.68 -8.97 -7.69
C LEU A 135 -8.06 -7.53 -7.40
N ASP A 136 -9.35 -7.24 -7.41
CA ASP A 136 -9.89 -5.99 -6.93
C ASP A 136 -9.79 -5.91 -5.40
N GLU A 137 -8.88 -5.10 -4.91
CA GLU A 137 -8.70 -4.83 -3.47
C GLU A 137 -9.32 -3.49 -3.05
N MET A 138 -9.86 -2.73 -4.01
CA MET A 138 -10.38 -1.38 -3.81
C MET A 138 -11.89 -1.30 -4.01
N ASP A 139 -12.59 -2.45 -3.94
CA ASP A 139 -14.05 -2.57 -3.97
C ASP A 139 -14.72 -1.82 -5.14
N GLY A 140 -14.16 -1.97 -6.34
CA GLY A 140 -14.62 -1.34 -7.58
C GLY A 140 -14.08 0.07 -7.82
N TYR A 141 -13.29 0.62 -6.89
CA TYR A 141 -12.59 1.87 -7.12
C TYR A 141 -11.40 1.66 -8.06
N HIS A 142 -11.40 2.40 -9.17
CA HIS A 142 -10.30 2.43 -10.13
C HIS A 142 -9.51 3.74 -9.96
N GLY A 143 -8.43 3.65 -9.17
CA GLY A 143 -7.49 4.75 -8.95
C GLY A 143 -6.46 4.88 -10.08
N GLU A 144 -5.47 5.74 -9.86
CA GLU A 144 -4.36 5.91 -10.81
C GLU A 144 -3.51 4.63 -10.94
N ALA A 145 -3.39 3.86 -9.86
CA ALA A 145 -2.60 2.63 -9.83
C ALA A 145 -3.19 1.49 -10.65
N ARG A 146 -4.52 1.43 -10.76
CA ARG A 146 -5.28 0.29 -11.29
C ARG A 146 -6.46 0.76 -12.13
N VAL A 147 -6.13 1.24 -13.32
CA VAL A 147 -7.09 1.67 -14.33
C VAL A 147 -7.81 0.46 -14.95
N CYS A 148 -7.07 -0.63 -15.17
CA CYS A 148 -7.61 -1.89 -15.66
C CYS A 148 -7.25 -3.04 -14.72
N LEU A 149 -8.16 -4.00 -14.55
CA LEU A 149 -7.93 -5.19 -13.74
C LEU A 149 -7.63 -6.45 -14.59
N ASN A 150 -7.75 -6.35 -15.92
CA ASN A 150 -7.50 -7.44 -16.83
C ASN A 150 -6.61 -7.01 -18.00
N GLN A 151 -5.87 -7.95 -18.55
CA GLN A 151 -5.13 -7.80 -19.80
C GLN A 151 -5.20 -9.08 -20.61
N SER A 152 -5.19 -8.95 -21.93
CA SER A 152 -5.24 -10.09 -22.84
C SER A 152 -3.97 -10.95 -22.74
N SER A 153 -4.07 -12.22 -23.13
CA SER A 153 -2.94 -13.17 -23.14
C SER A 153 -1.73 -12.69 -23.96
N VAL A 154 -1.98 -11.88 -24.99
CA VAL A 154 -0.97 -11.34 -25.92
C VAL A 154 -0.09 -10.30 -25.25
N SER A 155 -0.59 -9.62 -24.21
CA SER A 155 0.19 -8.63 -23.46
C SER A 155 1.44 -9.21 -22.80
N GLY A 156 1.47 -10.53 -22.55
CA GLY A 156 2.61 -11.25 -21.98
C GLY A 156 3.88 -11.21 -22.84
N LYS A 157 3.77 -10.76 -24.10
CA LYS A 157 4.89 -10.52 -25.02
C LYS A 157 5.60 -9.18 -24.81
N HIS A 158 4.99 -8.25 -24.07
CA HIS A 158 5.62 -6.99 -23.72
C HIS A 158 6.66 -7.18 -22.61
N ASP A 159 7.66 -6.29 -22.57
CA ASP A 159 8.59 -6.22 -21.45
C ASP A 159 7.85 -5.94 -20.13
N LEU A 160 8.39 -6.37 -19.00
CA LEU A 160 7.72 -6.25 -17.71
C LEU A 160 7.21 -4.83 -17.38
N PRO A 161 8.01 -3.75 -17.53
CA PRO A 161 7.50 -2.39 -17.36
C PRO A 161 6.27 -2.08 -18.22
N SER A 162 6.35 -2.32 -19.53
CA SER A 162 5.25 -2.07 -20.47
C SER A 162 4.01 -2.93 -20.18
N PHE A 163 4.22 -4.21 -19.82
CA PHE A 163 3.16 -5.11 -19.40
C PHE A 163 2.46 -4.61 -18.13
N LEU A 164 3.22 -4.20 -17.10
CA LEU A 164 2.64 -3.73 -15.84
C LEU A 164 1.89 -2.40 -16.01
N LEU A 165 2.41 -1.50 -16.85
CA LEU A 165 1.75 -0.24 -17.19
C LEU A 165 0.36 -0.45 -17.78
N GLY A 166 0.13 -1.58 -18.48
CA GLY A 166 -1.18 -1.93 -19.05
C GLY A 166 -2.31 -2.07 -18.02
N PHE A 167 -2.00 -2.28 -16.73
CA PHE A 167 -2.99 -2.28 -15.65
C PHE A 167 -3.22 -0.88 -15.04
N GLY A 168 -2.29 0.05 -15.23
CA GLY A 168 -2.30 1.38 -14.62
C GLY A 168 -0.94 1.79 -14.06
N MET A 169 -0.90 2.92 -13.34
CA MET A 169 0.33 3.52 -12.82
C MET A 169 0.75 2.89 -11.48
N MET A 170 1.06 1.59 -11.51
CA MET A 170 1.49 0.87 -10.30
C MET A 170 2.82 1.38 -9.74
N LEU A 171 3.71 1.81 -10.63
CA LEU A 171 5.02 2.40 -10.32
C LEU A 171 5.11 3.79 -10.96
N PRO A 172 4.64 4.85 -10.27
CA PRO A 172 4.68 6.21 -10.80
C PRO A 172 6.13 6.71 -10.91
N PRO A 173 6.50 7.44 -11.98
CA PRO A 173 7.73 8.22 -12.00
C PRO A 173 7.60 9.46 -11.09
N ARG A 174 8.72 10.14 -10.86
CA ARG A 174 8.74 11.38 -10.06
C ARG A 174 7.79 12.43 -10.63
N HIS A 175 7.06 13.08 -9.73
CA HIS A 175 6.14 14.17 -10.01
C HIS A 175 5.07 13.83 -11.06
N TYR A 176 4.72 12.55 -11.16
CA TYR A 176 3.62 12.11 -12.00
C TYR A 176 2.30 12.77 -11.57
N CYS A 177 1.57 13.32 -12.54
CA CYS A 177 0.30 13.98 -12.35
C CYS A 177 -0.76 13.27 -13.22
N PRO A 178 -1.65 12.46 -12.62
CA PRO A 178 -2.70 11.75 -13.36
C PRO A 178 -3.98 12.56 -13.56
N PHE A 179 -3.98 13.84 -13.17
CA PHE A 179 -5.19 14.66 -13.24
C PHE A 179 -5.41 15.19 -14.66
N ASP A 180 -6.53 14.79 -15.27
CA ASP A 180 -6.97 15.37 -16.54
C ASP A 180 -7.64 16.73 -16.34
N ASP A 181 -8.35 16.90 -15.22
CA ASP A 181 -9.11 18.11 -14.88
C ASP A 181 -8.18 19.30 -14.53
N THR A 182 -8.51 20.48 -15.06
CA THR A 182 -7.68 21.69 -14.89
C THR A 182 -7.58 22.14 -13.43
N ASP A 183 -8.64 21.97 -12.63
CA ASP A 183 -8.65 22.42 -11.24
C ASP A 183 -7.79 21.49 -10.38
N ASP A 184 -7.90 20.17 -10.59
CA ASP A 184 -7.06 19.19 -9.91
C ASP A 184 -5.57 19.33 -10.32
N ARG A 185 -5.26 19.72 -11.57
CA ARG A 185 -3.88 20.07 -11.98
C ARG A 185 -3.36 21.32 -11.31
N GLN A 186 -4.17 22.38 -11.23
CA GLN A 186 -3.80 23.59 -10.50
C GLN A 186 -3.56 23.29 -9.02
N LEU A 187 -4.38 22.44 -8.42
CA LEU A 187 -4.23 21.98 -7.05
C LEU A 187 -2.92 21.21 -6.85
N PHE A 188 -2.54 20.34 -7.79
CA PHE A 188 -1.27 19.62 -7.78
C PHE A 188 -0.07 20.57 -7.76
N GLU A 189 -0.10 21.63 -8.57
CA GLU A 189 0.98 22.62 -8.62
C GLU A 189 0.96 23.61 -7.44
N ALA A 190 -0.22 23.96 -6.93
CA ALA A 190 -0.37 24.87 -5.82
C ALA A 190 0.00 24.25 -4.47
N THR A 191 -0.23 22.94 -4.30
CA THR A 191 0.02 22.23 -3.03
C THR A 191 1.50 21.90 -2.88
N LYS A 192 2.25 22.85 -2.31
CA LYS A 192 3.70 22.71 -2.08
C LYS A 192 4.03 22.12 -0.72
N ARG A 193 3.21 22.39 0.29
CA ARG A 193 3.52 22.09 1.70
C ARG A 193 2.36 21.40 2.39
N ILE A 194 2.69 20.47 3.29
CA ILE A 194 1.73 19.77 4.13
C ILE A 194 2.21 19.77 5.57
N ILE A 195 1.30 20.16 6.47
CA ILE A 195 1.55 20.20 7.90
C ILE A 195 1.10 18.88 8.51
N SER A 196 2.03 18.17 9.16
CA SER A 196 1.78 16.86 9.80
C SER A 196 0.63 16.87 10.83
N LYS A 197 0.40 18.01 11.49
CA LYS A 197 -0.69 18.20 12.46
C LYS A 197 -2.07 18.26 11.80
N GLU A 198 -2.13 18.67 10.54
CA GLU A 198 -3.37 18.85 9.78
C GLU A 198 -3.69 17.63 8.93
N LEU A 199 -2.67 16.95 8.42
CA LEU A 199 -2.79 15.72 7.67
C LEU A 199 -2.23 14.52 8.46
N ASN A 200 -3.10 13.90 9.27
CA ASN A 200 -2.78 12.65 9.96
C ASN A 200 -4.04 11.78 10.10
N ALA A 201 -3.84 10.50 10.40
CA ALA A 201 -4.92 9.51 10.46
C ALA A 201 -6.01 9.86 11.48
N HIS A 202 -5.69 10.52 12.59
CA HIS A 202 -6.70 10.97 13.54
C HIS A 202 -7.62 12.03 12.92
N VAL A 203 -7.06 13.07 12.30
CA VAL A 203 -7.84 14.11 11.61
C VAL A 203 -8.66 13.49 10.48
N LEU A 204 -8.02 12.68 9.63
CA LEU A 204 -8.69 12.05 8.49
C LEU A 204 -9.90 11.21 8.94
N THR A 205 -9.75 10.38 9.96
CA THR A 205 -10.83 9.48 10.40
C THR A 205 -11.87 10.15 11.29
N LYS A 206 -11.47 11.04 12.22
CA LYS A 206 -12.39 11.62 13.22
C LYS A 206 -13.03 12.93 12.78
N VAL A 207 -12.31 13.72 11.99
CA VAL A 207 -12.78 15.02 11.50
C VAL A 207 -13.32 14.87 10.08
N CYS A 208 -12.54 14.29 9.17
CA CYS A 208 -12.91 14.20 7.75
C CYS A 208 -13.79 13.00 7.41
N GLY A 209 -13.98 12.07 8.36
CA GLY A 209 -14.82 10.88 8.17
C GLY A 209 -14.25 9.84 7.20
N VAL A 210 -12.94 9.86 6.96
CA VAL A 210 -12.25 8.89 6.09
C VAL A 210 -12.26 7.51 6.75
N ARG A 211 -12.64 6.48 5.99
CA ARG A 211 -12.48 5.07 6.38
C ARG A 211 -11.12 4.57 5.91
N LEU A 212 -10.43 3.83 6.76
CA LEU A 212 -9.15 3.22 6.41
C LEU A 212 -9.38 1.77 6.02
N GLN A 213 -8.99 1.40 4.80
CA GLN A 213 -9.04 0.04 4.30
C GLN A 213 -7.61 -0.47 4.12
N TRP A 214 -7.26 -1.53 4.82
CA TRP A 214 -5.97 -2.16 4.63
C TRP A 214 -6.00 -2.99 3.35
N VAL A 215 -4.92 -3.00 2.58
CA VAL A 215 -4.77 -3.77 1.33
C VAL A 215 -3.42 -4.49 1.33
N ASP A 216 -3.31 -5.58 0.58
CA ASP A 216 -2.09 -6.38 0.48
C ASP A 216 -1.16 -5.86 -0.62
N SER A 217 -1.67 -5.13 -1.61
CA SER A 217 -0.83 -4.64 -2.70
C SER A 217 -0.27 -3.25 -2.46
N LEU A 218 1.02 -3.12 -2.75
CA LEU A 218 1.80 -1.90 -2.62
C LEU A 218 1.29 -0.78 -3.52
N SER A 219 0.90 -1.11 -4.75
CA SER A 219 0.42 -0.13 -5.75
C SER A 219 -0.82 0.64 -5.29
N CYS A 220 -1.64 0.08 -4.39
CA CYS A 220 -2.86 0.70 -3.86
C CYS A 220 -2.61 1.68 -2.70
N HIS A 221 -1.38 1.82 -2.21
CA HIS A 221 -1.09 2.61 -1.02
C HIS A 221 -1.41 4.11 -1.20
N LEU A 222 -2.20 4.69 -0.29
CA LEU A 222 -2.73 6.06 -0.34
C LEU A 222 -3.72 6.37 -1.47
N GLU A 223 -4.25 5.37 -2.16
CA GLU A 223 -5.38 5.59 -3.05
C GLU A 223 -6.60 6.04 -2.24
N LEU A 224 -7.29 7.10 -2.70
CA LEU A 224 -8.45 7.67 -2.03
C LEU A 224 -9.66 7.65 -2.96
N ASP A 225 -10.64 6.84 -2.62
CA ASP A 225 -11.97 6.98 -3.17
C ASP A 225 -12.67 8.19 -2.50
N ARG A 226 -12.73 9.31 -3.23
CA ARG A 226 -13.39 10.54 -2.76
C ARG A 226 -14.89 10.35 -2.54
N HIS A 227 -15.53 9.40 -3.24
CA HIS A 227 -16.97 9.17 -3.16
C HIS A 227 -17.33 8.40 -1.88
N SER A 228 -16.72 7.24 -1.65
CA SER A 228 -16.95 6.49 -0.41
C SER A 228 -16.19 7.03 0.80
N GLY A 229 -15.23 7.93 0.58
CA GLY A 229 -14.34 8.44 1.62
C GLY A 229 -13.41 7.36 2.17
N THR A 230 -12.96 6.44 1.31
CA THR A 230 -12.13 5.29 1.72
C THR A 230 -10.70 5.49 1.27
N LEU A 231 -9.76 5.45 2.21
CA LEU A 231 -8.33 5.51 1.96
C LEU A 231 -7.74 4.10 2.07
N PHE A 232 -7.11 3.64 1.01
CA PHE A 232 -6.47 2.34 0.93
C PHE A 232 -5.02 2.42 1.41
N LEU A 233 -4.65 1.55 2.36
CA LEU A 233 -3.32 1.52 2.96
C LEU A 233 -2.73 0.13 2.84
N TYR A 234 -1.59 0.02 2.18
CA TYR A 234 -0.78 -1.20 2.20
C TYR A 234 -0.51 -1.65 3.64
N ARG A 235 -0.39 -2.96 3.91
CA ARG A 235 -0.26 -3.48 5.28
C ARG A 235 1.07 -4.16 5.60
N TYR A 236 2.01 -4.25 4.67
CA TYR A 236 3.29 -4.95 4.88
C TYR A 236 4.54 -4.08 4.68
N PRO A 237 4.69 -2.96 5.42
CA PRO A 237 5.83 -2.04 5.26
C PRO A 237 7.22 -2.66 5.47
N SER A 238 7.36 -3.79 6.18
CA SER A 238 8.65 -4.49 6.29
C SER A 238 9.17 -5.00 4.93
N PHE A 239 8.29 -5.25 3.97
CA PHE A 239 8.68 -5.57 2.59
C PHE A 239 9.47 -4.43 1.94
N CYS A 240 9.04 -3.18 2.16
CA CYS A 240 9.78 -2.00 1.71
C CYS A 240 11.17 -1.95 2.34
N VAL A 241 11.27 -2.21 3.66
CA VAL A 241 12.56 -2.21 4.38
C VAL A 241 13.49 -3.29 3.84
N SER A 242 13.02 -4.53 3.73
CA SER A 242 13.82 -5.65 3.20
C SER A 242 14.28 -5.37 1.77
N SER A 243 13.41 -4.80 0.92
CA SER A 243 13.76 -4.40 -0.44
C SER A 243 14.82 -3.31 -0.50
N LEU A 244 14.81 -2.36 0.44
CA LEU A 244 15.77 -1.25 0.50
C LEU A 244 17.14 -1.67 1.06
N GLN A 245 17.18 -2.51 2.11
CA GLN A 245 18.43 -2.92 2.76
C GLN A 245 19.35 -3.72 1.84
N ARG A 246 18.79 -4.46 0.87
CA ARG A 246 19.55 -5.25 -0.10
C ARG A 246 20.38 -4.45 -1.09
N GLN A 247 20.15 -3.14 -1.16
CA GLN A 247 20.93 -2.22 -1.98
C GLN A 247 22.24 -1.78 -1.29
N GLY A 248 22.37 -1.97 0.03
CA GLY A 248 23.48 -1.46 0.84
C GLY A 248 24.69 -2.38 1.00
N MET A 249 24.60 -3.67 0.63
CA MET A 249 25.74 -4.60 0.68
C MET A 249 26.57 -4.55 -0.61
N LYS A 250 27.85 -4.93 -0.50
CA LYS A 250 28.88 -4.80 -1.56
C LYS A 250 28.54 -5.51 -2.88
N GLU A 251 27.56 -6.42 -2.88
CA GLU A 251 26.81 -6.84 -4.06
C GLU A 251 25.44 -6.16 -4.03
N ARG A 252 25.17 -5.27 -4.99
CA ARG A 252 23.85 -4.64 -5.17
C ARG A 252 22.83 -5.68 -5.65
N THR A 253 22.40 -6.57 -4.76
CA THR A 253 21.30 -7.49 -5.06
C THR A 253 19.99 -6.72 -5.11
N ARG A 254 19.63 -6.27 -6.31
CA ARG A 254 18.31 -5.66 -6.60
C ARG A 254 17.21 -6.68 -6.27
N SER A 255 16.09 -6.22 -5.70
CA SER A 255 14.90 -7.07 -5.55
C SER A 255 14.05 -7.08 -6.83
N ALA A 256 13.13 -8.04 -6.97
CA ALA A 256 12.31 -8.19 -8.17
C ALA A 256 11.53 -6.91 -8.52
N ILE A 257 11.02 -6.17 -7.53
CA ILE A 257 10.30 -4.91 -7.76
C ILE A 257 11.17 -3.84 -8.42
N HIS A 258 12.47 -3.78 -8.13
CA HIS A 258 13.37 -2.83 -8.79
C HIS A 258 13.49 -3.13 -10.29
N ARG A 259 13.48 -4.42 -10.67
CA ARG A 259 13.54 -4.86 -12.07
C ARG A 259 12.24 -4.67 -12.85
N CYS A 260 11.16 -4.27 -12.17
CA CYS A 260 9.95 -3.81 -12.82
C CYS A 260 10.02 -2.33 -13.22
N GLY A 261 11.03 -1.59 -12.78
CA GLY A 261 11.32 -0.24 -13.28
C GLY A 261 12.22 -0.25 -14.52
N PHE A 262 12.27 0.87 -15.23
CA PHE A 262 13.25 1.05 -16.31
C PHE A 262 14.66 1.27 -15.76
N GLU A 263 15.68 0.82 -16.51
CA GLU A 263 17.07 1.10 -16.19
C GLU A 263 17.41 2.58 -16.39
N GLU A 264 16.82 3.19 -17.43
CA GLU A 264 16.95 4.61 -17.74
C GLU A 264 15.57 5.24 -17.97
N PRO A 265 15.39 6.54 -17.66
CA PRO A 265 14.15 7.25 -17.93
C PRO A 265 13.81 7.20 -19.43
N GLY A 266 12.70 6.54 -19.77
CA GLY A 266 12.18 6.47 -21.14
C GLY A 266 11.22 7.61 -21.47
N SER A 267 10.65 7.58 -22.68
CA SER A 267 9.55 8.46 -23.10
C SER A 267 8.22 8.11 -22.43
N VAL A 268 8.09 6.89 -21.91
CA VAL A 268 6.90 6.38 -21.25
C VAL A 268 6.93 6.80 -19.78
N PRO A 269 5.81 7.32 -19.21
CA PRO A 269 5.74 7.71 -17.82
C PRO A 269 5.72 6.46 -16.92
N TRP A 270 6.89 5.95 -16.55
CA TRP A 270 7.06 4.82 -15.65
C TRP A 270 8.31 4.99 -14.79
N ALA A 271 8.28 4.43 -13.59
CA ALA A 271 9.40 4.52 -12.65
C ALA A 271 10.70 3.89 -13.21
N SER A 272 11.82 4.56 -12.97
CA SER A 272 13.13 3.92 -13.02
C SER A 272 13.39 3.08 -11.76
N GLU A 273 14.45 2.26 -11.75
CA GLU A 273 14.86 1.55 -10.53
C GLU A 273 15.11 2.48 -9.32
N LYS A 274 15.63 3.70 -9.60
CA LYS A 274 15.84 4.73 -8.58
C LYS A 274 14.52 5.24 -8.02
N ASP A 275 13.55 5.46 -8.90
CA ASP A 275 12.21 5.92 -8.53
C ASP A 275 11.49 4.86 -7.67
N VAL A 276 11.66 3.55 -7.98
CA VAL A 276 11.16 2.46 -7.12
C VAL A 276 11.76 2.54 -5.72
N THR A 277 13.09 2.77 -5.61
CA THR A 277 13.77 2.91 -4.31
C THR A 277 13.14 4.05 -3.49
N GLU A 278 12.93 5.20 -4.12
CA GLU A 278 12.38 6.38 -3.47
C GLU A 278 10.90 6.20 -3.12
N LEU A 279 10.09 5.57 -3.98
CA LEU A 279 8.70 5.21 -3.68
C LEU A 279 8.60 4.31 -2.44
N LEU A 280 9.48 3.31 -2.30
CA LEU A 280 9.50 2.46 -1.11
C LEU A 280 9.81 3.26 0.17
N GLN A 281 10.70 4.25 0.09
CA GLN A 281 10.99 5.16 1.20
C GLN A 281 9.80 6.08 1.51
N GLU A 282 9.12 6.60 0.49
CA GLU A 282 7.92 7.44 0.65
C GLU A 282 6.77 6.69 1.31
N ILE A 283 6.57 5.41 0.97
CA ILE A 283 5.58 4.55 1.61
C ILE A 283 5.88 4.42 3.11
N LEU A 284 7.15 4.24 3.49
CA LEU A 284 7.55 4.19 4.90
C LEU A 284 7.33 5.55 5.59
N LEU A 285 7.71 6.65 4.93
CA LEU A 285 7.55 8.00 5.45
C LEU A 285 6.07 8.38 5.63
N SER A 286 5.20 7.92 4.74
CA SER A 286 3.75 8.20 4.81
C SER A 286 3.12 7.61 6.08
N TYR A 287 3.56 6.44 6.56
CA TYR A 287 3.09 5.90 7.85
C TYR A 287 3.53 6.77 9.03
N ARG A 288 4.71 7.40 8.94
CA ARG A 288 5.18 8.34 9.96
C ARG A 288 4.33 9.61 9.95
N LEU A 289 4.05 10.16 8.77
CA LEU A 289 3.13 11.29 8.57
C LEU A 289 1.72 10.98 9.12
N LEU A 290 1.12 9.87 8.70
CA LEU A 290 -0.25 9.53 9.06
C LEU A 290 -0.40 9.10 10.53
N PHE A 291 0.52 8.28 11.04
CA PHE A 291 0.39 7.65 12.35
C PHE A 291 1.49 8.04 13.32
N GLY A 292 2.74 7.93 12.89
CA GLY A 292 3.93 8.02 13.74
C GLY A 292 4.06 9.32 14.53
N GLN A 293 3.79 10.46 13.90
CA GLN A 293 4.04 11.79 14.48
C GLN A 293 2.97 12.21 15.51
N SER A 294 1.70 11.89 15.26
CA SER A 294 0.57 12.30 16.13
C SER A 294 0.24 11.29 17.23
N ARG A 295 0.22 11.73 18.50
CA ARG A 295 -0.17 10.88 19.65
C ARG A 295 -1.57 10.29 19.47
N GLN A 296 -2.50 11.07 18.93
CA GLN A 296 -3.88 10.63 18.71
C GLN A 296 -3.95 9.59 17.59
N SER A 297 -3.18 9.77 16.51
CA SER A 297 -3.09 8.76 15.45
C SER A 297 -2.46 7.45 15.93
N ARG A 298 -1.40 7.51 16.76
CA ARG A 298 -0.84 6.30 17.40
C ARG A 298 -1.84 5.57 18.30
N SER A 299 -2.69 6.32 19.00
CA SER A 299 -3.78 5.73 19.81
C SER A 299 -4.89 5.14 18.95
N LEU A 300 -5.20 5.77 17.81
CA LEU A 300 -6.17 5.28 16.84
C LEU A 300 -5.68 3.98 16.21
N PHE A 301 -4.43 3.94 15.74
CA PHE A 301 -3.84 2.78 15.07
C PHE A 301 -3.97 1.50 15.88
N ARG A 302 -3.72 1.57 17.20
CA ARG A 302 -3.89 0.43 18.12
C ARG A 302 -5.30 -0.18 18.15
N ARG A 303 -6.30 0.49 17.58
CA ARG A 303 -7.69 0.02 17.48
C ARG A 303 -8.07 -0.42 16.07
N LEU A 304 -7.26 -0.15 15.05
CA LEU A 304 -7.61 -0.40 13.64
C LEU A 304 -7.50 -1.87 13.21
N GLN A 305 -6.83 -2.71 14.00
CA GLN A 305 -6.69 -4.16 13.75
C GLN A 305 -6.38 -4.51 12.27
N PRO A 306 -5.24 -4.06 11.72
CA PRO A 306 -4.91 -4.20 10.29
C PRO A 306 -4.91 -5.64 9.76
N PHE A 307 -4.73 -6.62 10.66
CA PHE A 307 -4.63 -8.04 10.34
C PHE A 307 -5.79 -8.88 10.91
N ALA A 308 -6.95 -8.28 11.20
CA ALA A 308 -8.06 -8.96 11.91
C ALA A 308 -8.53 -10.29 11.28
N ARG A 309 -8.33 -10.48 9.97
CA ARG A 309 -8.72 -11.69 9.22
C ARG A 309 -7.55 -12.57 8.82
N ILE A 310 -6.35 -12.33 9.37
CA ILE A 310 -5.11 -13.00 9.00
C ILE A 310 -4.56 -13.72 10.24
N PRO A 311 -4.08 -14.97 10.12
CA PRO A 311 -3.38 -15.67 11.19
C PRO A 311 -2.18 -14.88 11.71
N GLN A 312 -1.82 -15.06 12.98
CA GLN A 312 -0.76 -14.27 13.63
C GLN A 312 0.60 -14.39 12.91
N GLU A 313 0.86 -15.55 12.32
CA GLU A 313 2.06 -15.85 11.55
C GLU A 313 2.17 -14.97 10.30
N GLY A 314 1.05 -14.54 9.73
CA GLY A 314 0.99 -13.63 8.58
C GLY A 314 1.02 -12.14 8.94
N HIS A 315 1.20 -11.79 10.23
CA HIS A 315 1.21 -10.39 10.66
C HIS A 315 2.59 -9.77 10.47
N ASP A 316 2.64 -8.65 9.73
CA ASP A 316 3.82 -7.81 9.72
C ASP A 316 3.88 -6.96 10.99
N GLN A 317 4.72 -7.41 11.93
CA GLN A 317 4.95 -6.73 13.20
C GLN A 317 5.56 -5.32 13.01
N PHE A 318 6.28 -5.09 11.91
CA PHE A 318 6.89 -3.80 11.61
C PHE A 318 5.84 -2.70 11.43
N LEU A 319 4.67 -3.02 10.85
CA LEU A 319 3.56 -2.06 10.71
C LEU A 319 3.16 -1.47 12.08
N SER A 320 3.10 -2.33 13.11
CA SER A 320 2.79 -1.87 14.46
C SER A 320 3.90 -0.97 15.01
N LEU A 321 5.16 -1.30 14.77
CA LEU A 321 6.31 -0.51 15.23
C LEU A 321 6.33 0.88 14.60
N ILE A 322 6.23 0.96 13.27
CA ILE A 322 6.31 2.23 12.53
C ILE A 322 5.12 3.14 12.81
N CYS A 323 3.92 2.58 13.06
CA CYS A 323 2.71 3.38 13.30
C CYS A 323 2.46 3.72 14.78
N SER A 324 2.94 2.94 15.75
CA SER A 324 2.54 3.09 17.17
C SER A 324 3.59 3.73 18.07
N ARG A 325 4.85 3.84 17.63
CA ARG A 325 5.96 4.42 18.40
C ARG A 325 6.20 5.89 18.05
N LYS A 326 6.46 6.73 19.06
CA LYS A 326 6.78 8.16 18.85
C LYS A 326 8.17 8.29 18.24
N GLN A 327 9.17 7.72 18.90
CA GLN A 327 10.53 7.57 18.39
C GLN A 327 10.69 6.12 17.96
N PHE A 328 11.19 5.92 16.76
CA PHE A 328 11.37 4.62 16.15
C PHE A 328 12.67 4.66 15.38
N ASP A 329 13.60 3.76 15.73
CA ASP A 329 14.83 3.59 14.97
C ASP A 329 14.49 2.75 13.74
N CYS A 330 14.24 3.43 12.64
CA CYS A 330 13.90 2.79 11.39
C CYS A 330 15.19 2.24 10.76
N PRO A 331 15.21 0.98 10.28
CA PRO A 331 16.39 0.42 9.60
C PRO A 331 16.78 1.17 8.32
N VAL A 332 15.90 2.05 7.85
CA VAL A 332 16.12 2.98 6.74
C VAL A 332 15.99 4.41 7.29
N THR A 333 16.88 5.30 6.89
CA THR A 333 16.84 6.71 7.27
C THR A 333 15.57 7.38 6.74
N LEU A 334 14.67 7.79 7.63
CA LEU A 334 13.47 8.57 7.31
C LEU A 334 13.58 9.95 7.95
N ILE A 335 13.32 11.00 7.16
CA ILE A 335 13.38 12.39 7.64
C ILE A 335 11.95 12.85 7.97
N GLU A 336 11.60 12.81 9.24
CA GLU A 336 10.34 13.36 9.74
C GLU A 336 10.40 14.89 9.83
N ARG A 337 9.37 15.56 9.32
CA ARG A 337 9.24 17.03 9.37
C ARG A 337 7.90 17.42 9.97
N ASP A 338 7.84 18.60 10.60
CA ASP A 338 6.56 19.18 10.99
C ASP A 338 5.77 19.67 9.77
N GLU A 339 6.51 20.19 8.77
CA GLU A 339 6.04 20.61 7.47
C GLU A 339 6.85 19.92 6.37
N TYR A 340 6.17 19.15 5.52
CA TYR A 340 6.76 18.42 4.42
C TYR A 340 6.65 19.25 3.13
N ASP A 341 7.73 19.26 2.35
CA ASP A 341 7.68 19.71 0.95
C ASP A 341 7.17 18.55 0.11
N VAL A 342 5.98 18.68 -0.48
CA VAL A 342 5.34 17.54 -1.16
C VAL A 342 6.14 17.10 -2.39
N GLY A 343 6.76 18.05 -3.09
CA GLY A 343 7.63 17.73 -4.23
C GLY A 343 8.91 17.00 -3.81
N GLY A 344 9.60 17.49 -2.78
CA GLY A 344 10.87 16.93 -2.33
C GLY A 344 10.75 15.66 -1.49
N ASP A 345 9.81 15.63 -0.53
CA ASP A 345 9.67 14.52 0.43
C ASP A 345 8.74 13.40 -0.09
N PHE A 346 7.83 13.71 -1.03
CA PHE A 346 6.91 12.73 -1.63
C PHE A 346 6.75 12.84 -3.16
N PRO A 347 7.84 12.84 -3.96
CA PRO A 347 7.75 13.00 -5.41
C PRO A 347 6.88 11.95 -6.12
N HIS A 348 6.78 10.73 -5.62
CA HIS A 348 6.02 9.64 -6.26
C HIS A 348 4.58 9.53 -5.75
N LEU A 349 4.36 9.75 -4.45
CA LEU A 349 3.04 9.77 -3.81
C LEU A 349 2.39 11.17 -3.86
N ARG A 350 3.00 12.15 -4.54
CA ARG A 350 2.54 13.55 -4.62
C ARG A 350 1.08 13.64 -4.99
N SER A 351 0.64 13.01 -6.09
CA SER A 351 -0.75 13.07 -6.56
C SER A 351 -1.73 12.60 -5.49
N ARG A 352 -1.45 11.45 -4.86
CA ARG A 352 -2.25 10.83 -3.81
C ARG A 352 -2.33 11.69 -2.55
N ILE A 353 -1.19 12.24 -2.14
CA ILE A 353 -1.09 13.10 -0.96
C ILE A 353 -1.80 14.44 -1.19
N VAL A 354 -1.65 15.06 -2.37
CA VAL A 354 -2.39 16.28 -2.75
C VAL A 354 -3.89 16.02 -2.72
N ARG A 355 -4.33 14.91 -3.33
CA ARG A 355 -5.75 14.50 -3.34
C ARG A 355 -6.29 14.33 -1.92
N LEU A 356 -5.51 13.67 -1.05
CA LEU A 356 -5.87 13.46 0.34
C LEU A 356 -5.92 14.77 1.15
N ASN A 357 -4.95 15.66 0.93
CA ASN A 357 -4.90 16.97 1.58
C ASN A 357 -6.09 17.84 1.17
N SER A 358 -6.40 17.90 -0.13
CA SER A 358 -7.57 18.62 -0.64
C SER A 358 -8.88 18.06 -0.10
N TYR A 359 -9.01 16.73 -0.06
CA TYR A 359 -10.16 16.09 0.59
C TYR A 359 -10.27 16.51 2.07
N ALA A 360 -9.17 16.48 2.82
CA ALA A 360 -9.15 16.86 4.23
C ALA A 360 -9.51 18.33 4.45
N SER A 361 -9.04 19.24 3.59
CA SER A 361 -9.31 20.68 3.63
C SER A 361 -10.74 21.04 3.25
N SER A 362 -11.36 20.29 2.33
CA SER A 362 -12.76 20.50 1.92
C SER A 362 -13.78 20.11 3.01
N LYS A 363 -13.42 19.20 3.93
CA LYS A 363 -14.31 18.70 4.98
C LYS A 363 -14.25 19.60 6.21
N LYS A 364 -15.31 20.39 6.42
CA LYS A 364 -15.53 21.15 7.65
C LYS A 364 -16.03 20.26 8.80
N PRO A 365 -15.65 20.54 10.05
CA PRO A 365 -16.19 19.84 11.21
C PRO A 365 -17.70 20.07 11.32
N ARG A 366 -18.49 19.01 11.48
CA ARG A 366 -19.96 19.08 11.49
C ARG A 366 -20.59 19.08 12.88
N SER A 367 -19.81 18.78 13.92
CA SER A 367 -20.28 18.73 15.30
C SER A 367 -19.42 19.59 16.22
N ILE A 368 -19.98 20.09 17.31
CA ILE A 368 -19.24 20.86 18.33
C ILE A 368 -18.05 20.07 18.87
N ARG A 369 -18.20 18.74 19.04
CA ARG A 369 -17.10 17.85 19.44
C ARG A 369 -15.99 17.79 18.39
N GLN A 370 -16.34 17.76 17.10
CA GLN A 370 -15.36 17.79 16.01
C GLN A 370 -14.71 19.16 15.88
N LEU A 371 -15.49 20.25 15.99
CA LEU A 371 -14.95 21.61 16.02
C LEU A 371 -14.01 21.80 17.22
N TRP A 372 -14.28 21.07 18.33
CA TRP A 372 -13.40 21.07 19.48
C TRP A 372 -12.09 20.29 19.28
N GLN A 373 -12.11 19.30 18.39
CA GLN A 373 -10.93 18.51 18.05
C GLN A 373 -10.15 19.09 16.86
N ASP A 374 -10.81 19.87 16.00
CA ASP A 374 -10.24 20.48 14.80
C ASP A 374 -9.52 21.78 15.14
N LYS A 375 -8.19 21.71 15.23
CA LYS A 375 -7.33 22.88 15.46
C LYS A 375 -6.86 23.56 14.17
N ARG A 376 -7.29 23.09 13.00
CA ARG A 376 -6.84 23.62 11.69
C ARG A 376 -7.44 25.01 11.44
N ASP A 377 -8.72 25.18 11.78
CA ASP A 377 -9.39 26.49 11.72
C ASP A 377 -9.35 27.19 13.08
N SER A 378 -8.25 27.92 13.31
CA SER A 378 -8.05 28.68 14.55
C SER A 378 -9.16 29.72 14.78
N THR A 379 -9.77 30.25 13.71
CA THR A 379 -10.83 31.26 13.78
C THR A 379 -12.14 30.65 14.26
N ALA A 380 -12.57 29.53 13.67
CA ALA A 380 -13.78 28.84 14.10
C ALA A 380 -13.65 28.25 15.52
N TRP A 381 -12.46 27.78 15.88
CA TRP A 381 -12.14 27.35 17.25
C TRP A 381 -12.25 28.50 18.26
N LEU A 382 -11.65 29.67 17.97
CA LEU A 382 -11.74 30.86 18.82
C LEU A 382 -13.18 31.38 18.92
N ALA A 383 -13.94 31.38 17.82
CA ALA A 383 -15.34 31.77 17.82
C ALA A 383 -16.19 30.86 18.73
N LEU A 384 -15.96 29.55 18.71
CA LEU A 384 -16.62 28.60 19.61
C LEU A 384 -16.33 28.93 21.09
N TRP A 385 -15.07 29.20 21.44
CA TRP A 385 -14.69 29.57 22.81
C TRP A 385 -15.26 30.91 23.24
N SER A 386 -15.26 31.91 22.36
CA SER A 386 -15.89 33.20 22.62
C SER A 386 -17.37 33.02 22.94
N VAL A 387 -18.13 32.29 22.12
CA VAL A 387 -19.56 32.05 22.37
C VAL A 387 -19.79 31.28 23.67
N LEU A 388 -18.97 30.28 23.98
CA LEU A 388 -19.08 29.54 25.25
C LEU A 388 -18.83 30.42 26.47
N ILE A 389 -17.80 31.27 26.43
CA ILE A 389 -17.44 32.15 27.55
C ILE A 389 -18.47 33.27 27.68
N PHE A 390 -18.74 34.04 26.62
CA PHE A 390 -19.70 35.15 26.67
C PHE A 390 -21.13 34.68 26.92
N GLY A 391 -21.53 33.53 26.35
CA GLY A 391 -22.83 32.92 26.58
C GLY A 391 -23.02 32.46 28.02
N SER A 392 -22.04 31.77 28.60
CA SER A 392 -22.10 31.33 30.01
C SER A 392 -22.13 32.49 30.99
N VAL A 393 -21.31 33.53 30.77
CA VAL A 393 -21.31 34.75 31.59
C VAL A 393 -22.66 35.46 31.50
N SER A 394 -23.26 35.55 30.30
CA SER A 394 -24.57 36.21 30.12
C SER A 394 -25.69 35.47 30.85
N ILE A 395 -25.70 34.12 30.80
CA ILE A 395 -26.68 33.29 31.53
C ILE A 395 -26.53 33.48 33.04
N LEU A 396 -25.28 33.47 33.54
CA LEU A 396 -25.01 33.66 34.97
C LEU A 396 -25.48 35.04 35.45
N LEU A 397 -25.17 36.10 34.71
CA LEU A 397 -25.63 37.45 35.01
C LEU A 397 -27.15 37.56 34.97
N GLY A 398 -27.80 36.93 33.99
CA GLY A 398 -29.26 36.87 33.89
C GLY A 398 -29.91 36.18 35.10
N LEU A 399 -29.34 35.06 35.57
CA LEU A 399 -29.80 34.38 36.78
C LEU A 399 -29.68 35.28 38.01
N ILE A 400 -28.53 35.95 38.18
CA ILE A 400 -28.30 36.87 39.30
C ILE A 400 -29.31 38.02 39.26
N GLN A 401 -29.54 38.62 38.09
CA GLN A 401 -30.53 39.69 37.93
C GLN A 401 -31.94 39.23 38.29
N THR A 402 -32.31 38.01 37.89
CA THR A 402 -33.63 37.45 38.18
C THR A 402 -33.81 37.21 39.68
N VAL A 403 -32.78 36.70 40.36
CA VAL A 403 -32.78 36.55 41.83
C VAL A 403 -32.95 37.90 42.52
N PHE A 404 -32.21 38.94 42.10
CA PHE A 404 -32.36 40.28 42.66
C PHE A 404 -33.76 40.85 42.46
N GLN A 405 -34.36 40.66 41.27
CA GLN A 405 -35.73 41.12 41.01
C GLN A 405 -36.75 40.39 41.90
N ILE A 406 -36.62 39.08 42.10
CA ILE A 406 -37.50 38.32 43.01
C ILE A 406 -37.36 38.82 44.45
N MET A 407 -36.12 39.08 44.91
CA MET A 407 -35.88 39.63 46.25
C MET A 407 -36.48 41.04 46.42
N GLN A 408 -36.37 41.90 45.42
CA GLN A 408 -36.97 43.23 45.45
C GLN A 408 -38.50 43.16 45.45
N TYR A 409 -39.07 42.25 44.65
CA TYR A 409 -40.51 42.02 44.62
C TYR A 409 -41.04 41.51 45.97
N SER A 410 -40.38 40.54 46.61
CA SER A 410 -40.79 40.02 47.92
C SER A 410 -40.69 41.07 49.03
N LEU A 411 -39.65 41.91 49.02
CA LEU A 411 -39.52 43.04 49.94
C LEU A 411 -40.62 44.08 49.73
N SER A 412 -40.98 44.38 48.48
CA SER A 412 -42.07 45.32 48.18
C SER A 412 -43.43 44.81 48.65
N LEU A 413 -43.69 43.50 48.57
CA LEU A 413 -44.91 42.88 49.13
C LEU A 413 -44.94 42.96 50.66
N GLN A 414 -43.79 42.84 51.34
CA GLN A 414 -43.71 43.00 52.79
C GLN A 414 -43.93 44.46 53.24
N GLN A 415 -43.57 45.44 52.40
CA GLN A 415 -43.77 46.87 52.68
C GLN A 415 -45.15 47.39 52.22
N GLY A 416 -45.88 46.62 51.40
CA GLY A 416 -47.19 46.97 50.83
C GLY A 416 -48.40 46.25 51.45
N GLY A 417 -48.20 45.48 52.53
CA GLY A 417 -49.31 45.02 53.38
C GLY A 417 -49.74 46.14 54.33
N PRO A 418 -51.05 46.35 54.55
CA PRO A 418 -51.69 47.63 54.89
C PRO A 418 -51.16 48.36 56.12
#